data_AF-A0A661EZ64-F1
#
_entry.id   AF-A0A661EZ64-F1
#
_cell.length_a   1.000
_cell.length_b   1.000
_cell.length_c   1.000
_cell.angle_alpha   90.00
_cell.angle_beta   90.00
_cell.angle_gamma   90.00
#
_symmetry.space_group_name_H-M   'P 1'
#
loop_
_entity.id
_entity.type
_entity.pdbx_description
1 polymer ?
#
loop_
_entity_poly.entity_id
_entity_poly.type
_entity_poly.pdbx_seq_one_letter_code
_entity_poly.pdbx_strand_id
1 'polypeptide(L)'
;MKLKYINGLELDYTQAMMAGLLFTPIVKTATVMGLGAGSMAKNLLSSFSDLTVHAIEYREAVVIIAKKHFHLPDTERLFIHIDDAANYVKCTDKKSDIIFSDLYTSKGMEPKQVQSSYLRDCKNALNEHGVLVLNIWNTKLDSQEELNELLTIEFENRVLSFEVDSGNTIVLAFKNDIPSIERTELLAKGKWLQEKTNAPMERYAELLTDLCC
;
A
#
# COMPACT_ATOMS: atom_id res chain seq x y z
N MET A 1 12.71 6.02 13.09
CA MET A 1 12.24 7.34 12.64
C MET A 1 13.20 8.40 13.15
N LYS A 2 13.95 9.08 12.26
CA LYS A 2 14.71 10.26 12.68
C LYS A 2 13.72 11.42 12.81
N LEU A 3 13.73 12.15 13.93
CA LEU A 3 12.82 13.27 14.21
C LEU A 3 12.90 14.43 13.18
N LYS A 4 13.85 14.39 12.25
CA LYS A 4 14.06 15.42 11.23
C LYS A 4 13.05 15.36 10.08
N TYR A 5 12.37 14.22 9.85
CA TYR A 5 11.33 14.07 8.83
C TYR A 5 10.16 13.28 9.39
N ILE A 6 9.36 13.94 10.23
CA ILE A 6 8.26 13.32 10.99
C ILE A 6 7.21 12.61 10.13
N ASN A 7 7.09 13.01 8.85
CA ASN A 7 6.18 12.44 7.85
C ASN A 7 6.89 11.61 6.77
N GLY A 8 8.22 11.42 6.86
CA GLY A 8 8.98 10.67 5.88
C GLY A 8 8.82 9.15 6.02
N LEU A 9 9.09 8.44 4.92
CA LEU A 9 9.20 6.99 4.88
C LEU A 9 10.69 6.62 4.88
N GLU A 10 11.14 5.89 5.89
CA GLU A 10 12.57 5.55 6.07
C GLU A 10 12.91 4.14 5.55
N LEU A 11 11.92 3.25 5.53
CA LEU A 11 12.10 1.88 5.06
C LEU A 11 11.87 1.84 3.54
N ASP A 12 12.78 1.22 2.82
CA ASP A 12 12.75 1.09 1.36
C ASP A 12 11.46 0.43 0.85
N TYR A 13 10.98 -0.62 1.51
CA TYR A 13 9.71 -1.25 1.14
C TYR A 13 8.53 -0.28 1.33
N THR A 14 8.52 0.53 2.40
CA THR A 14 7.43 1.50 2.62
C THR A 14 7.44 2.60 1.56
N GLN A 15 8.63 3.02 1.10
CA GLN A 15 8.79 3.94 -0.01
C GLN A 15 8.28 3.32 -1.32
N ALA A 16 8.64 2.06 -1.57
CA ALA A 16 8.24 1.33 -2.76
C ALA A 16 6.74 1.06 -2.84
N MET A 17 6.08 0.79 -1.72
CA MET A 17 4.62 0.64 -1.68
C MET A 17 3.90 1.87 -2.25
N MET A 18 4.46 3.08 -2.07
CA MET A 18 3.87 4.31 -2.62
C MET A 18 3.80 4.33 -4.16
N ALA A 19 4.47 3.41 -4.85
CA ALA A 19 4.38 3.23 -6.30
C ALA A 19 2.95 2.96 -6.79
N GLY A 20 2.04 2.41 -5.97
CA GLY A 20 0.63 2.30 -6.33
C GLY A 20 -0.04 3.65 -6.66
N LEU A 21 0.45 4.75 -6.08
CA LEU A 21 -0.07 6.10 -6.35
C LEU A 21 0.26 6.58 -7.78
N LEU A 22 1.26 6.01 -8.44
CA LEU A 22 1.57 6.31 -9.85
C LEU A 22 0.39 5.99 -10.77
N PHE A 23 -0.47 5.04 -10.39
CA PHE A 23 -1.64 4.64 -11.17
C PHE A 23 -2.97 5.16 -10.60
N THR A 24 -2.91 5.92 -9.51
CA THR A 24 -4.09 6.52 -8.88
C THR A 24 -4.09 8.03 -9.16
N PRO A 25 -4.76 8.55 -10.22
CA PRO A 25 -4.69 9.97 -10.58
C PRO A 25 -5.34 10.88 -9.53
N ILE A 26 -6.39 10.39 -8.88
CA ILE A 26 -7.09 11.09 -7.79
C ILE A 26 -7.22 10.10 -6.63
N VAL A 27 -6.60 10.40 -5.50
CA VAL A 27 -6.67 9.59 -4.28
C VAL A 27 -7.48 10.34 -3.22
N LYS A 28 -8.71 9.87 -2.96
CA LYS A 28 -9.63 10.43 -1.95
C LYS A 28 -9.76 9.54 -0.73
N THR A 29 -9.64 8.22 -0.92
CA THR A 29 -9.69 7.25 0.18
C THR A 29 -8.55 6.25 0.07
N ALA A 30 -7.76 6.15 1.13
CA ALA A 30 -6.74 5.12 1.29
C ALA A 30 -7.06 4.24 2.50
N THR A 31 -6.93 2.92 2.33
CA THR A 31 -6.91 1.97 3.46
C THR A 31 -5.47 1.55 3.72
N VAL A 32 -5.02 1.60 4.97
CA VAL A 32 -3.71 1.11 5.42
C VAL A 32 -3.96 -0.03 6.41
N MET A 33 -3.68 -1.25 6.00
CA MET A 33 -3.78 -2.44 6.83
C MET A 33 -2.42 -2.74 7.43
N GLY A 34 -2.33 -2.62 8.76
CA GLY A 34 -1.07 -2.53 9.49
C GLY A 34 -0.67 -1.06 9.69
N LEU A 35 -0.98 -0.49 10.86
CA LEU A 35 -0.64 0.91 11.15
C LEU A 35 0.86 1.05 11.47
N GLY A 36 1.40 0.11 12.26
CA GLY A 36 2.74 0.22 12.81
C GLY A 36 2.95 1.53 13.57
N ALA A 37 4.09 2.20 13.34
CA ALA A 37 4.35 3.53 13.91
C ALA A 37 3.56 4.67 13.24
N GLY A 38 2.72 4.36 12.24
CA GLY A 38 1.89 5.34 11.54
C GLY A 38 2.60 6.15 10.46
N SER A 39 3.81 5.77 10.04
CA SER A 39 4.58 6.52 9.03
C SER A 39 3.84 6.66 7.70
N MET A 40 3.23 5.59 7.20
CA MET A 40 2.48 5.61 5.94
C MET A 40 1.24 6.48 6.03
N ALA A 41 0.43 6.32 7.09
CA ALA A 41 -0.74 7.16 7.32
C ALA A 41 -0.36 8.65 7.43
N LYS A 42 0.70 8.97 8.18
CA LYS A 42 1.22 10.35 8.28
C LYS A 42 1.66 10.91 6.93
N ASN A 43 2.42 10.13 6.17
CA ASN A 43 2.91 10.53 4.86
C ASN A 43 1.74 10.89 3.95
N LEU A 44 0.80 9.96 3.77
CA LEU A 44 -0.42 10.13 2.98
C LEU A 44 -1.21 11.38 3.39
N LEU A 45 -1.50 11.55 4.69
CA LEU A 45 -2.26 12.69 5.19
C LEU A 45 -1.55 14.03 4.99
N SER A 46 -0.22 14.05 5.00
CA SER A 46 0.59 15.25 4.77
C SER A 46 0.75 15.58 3.29
N SER A 47 0.77 14.57 2.43
CA SER A 47 0.95 14.71 0.98
C SER A 47 -0.34 15.12 0.27
N PHE A 48 -1.50 14.70 0.78
CA PHE A 48 -2.81 14.90 0.16
C PHE A 48 -3.80 15.51 1.15
N SER A 49 -4.20 16.76 0.94
CA SER A 49 -5.09 17.51 1.85
C SER A 49 -6.50 16.93 1.92
N ASP A 50 -6.98 16.37 0.81
CA ASP A 50 -8.36 15.91 0.65
C ASP A 50 -8.51 14.40 0.86
N LEU A 51 -7.40 13.72 1.16
CA LEU A 51 -7.35 12.29 1.39
C LEU A 51 -7.87 11.93 2.79
N THR A 52 -8.79 10.98 2.82
CA THR A 52 -9.21 10.25 4.02
C THR A 52 -8.46 8.93 4.12
N VAL A 53 -7.90 8.64 5.30
CA VAL A 53 -7.16 7.41 5.58
C VAL A 53 -7.91 6.56 6.60
N HIS A 54 -8.16 5.30 6.24
CA HIS A 54 -8.63 4.25 7.14
C HIS A 54 -7.45 3.36 7.52
N ALA A 55 -6.97 3.46 8.76
CA ALA A 55 -5.90 2.62 9.28
C ALA A 55 -6.48 1.47 10.11
N ILE A 56 -6.11 0.24 9.79
CA ILE A 56 -6.58 -0.97 10.47
C ILE A 56 -5.39 -1.56 11.21
N GLU A 57 -5.49 -1.67 12.53
CA GLU A 57 -4.43 -2.21 13.38
C GLU A 57 -5.03 -3.15 14.42
N TYR A 58 -4.53 -4.38 14.46
CA TYR A 58 -5.02 -5.40 15.37
C TYR A 58 -4.71 -5.08 16.84
N ARG A 59 -3.59 -4.41 17.12
CA ARG A 59 -3.12 -4.16 18.50
C ARG A 59 -3.35 -2.72 18.91
N GLU A 60 -4.32 -2.50 19.80
CA GLU A 60 -4.59 -1.19 20.40
C GLU A 60 -3.33 -0.52 20.99
N ALA A 61 -2.46 -1.31 21.63
CA ALA A 61 -1.19 -0.82 22.18
C ALA A 61 -0.29 -0.16 21.12
N VAL A 62 -0.28 -0.66 19.87
CA VAL A 62 0.48 -0.06 18.77
C VAL A 62 -0.06 1.33 18.44
N VAL A 63 -1.38 1.50 18.40
CA VAL A 63 -2.02 2.79 18.16
C VAL A 63 -1.68 3.79 19.26
N ILE A 64 -1.72 3.37 20.52
CA ILE A 64 -1.37 4.22 21.67
C ILE A 64 0.08 4.71 21.54
N ILE A 65 1.01 3.80 21.21
CA ILE A 65 2.43 4.15 21.02
C ILE A 65 2.62 5.07 19.80
N ALA A 66 1.91 4.82 18.69
CA ALA A 66 1.95 5.66 17.50
C ALA A 66 1.53 7.11 17.79
N LYS A 67 0.43 7.29 18.53
CA LYS A 67 -0.02 8.62 18.98
C LYS A 67 0.97 9.27 19.95
N LYS A 68 1.40 8.53 20.98
CA LYS A 68 2.21 9.08 22.08
C LYS A 68 3.65 9.40 21.69
N HIS A 69 4.26 8.58 20.84
CA HIS A 69 5.71 8.62 20.58
C HIS A 69 6.09 8.88 19.13
N PHE A 70 5.18 8.61 18.18
CA PHE A 70 5.46 8.77 16.74
C PHE A 70 4.62 9.86 16.08
N HIS A 71 3.92 10.69 16.87
CA HIS A 71 3.16 11.84 16.41
C HIS A 71 2.13 11.50 15.33
N LEU A 72 1.46 10.34 15.46
CA LEU A 72 0.30 10.04 14.62
C LEU A 72 -0.74 11.17 14.80
N PRO A 73 -1.20 11.82 13.71
CA PRO A 73 -2.04 13.00 13.79
C PRO A 73 -3.42 12.66 14.33
N ASP A 74 -3.98 13.61 15.07
CA ASP A 74 -5.38 13.59 15.48
C ASP A 74 -6.15 14.53 14.54
N THR A 75 -6.85 13.95 13.57
CA THR A 75 -7.54 14.69 12.50
C THR A 75 -8.76 13.92 12.03
N GLU A 76 -9.80 14.63 11.61
CA GLU A 76 -11.04 14.05 11.07
C GLU A 76 -10.83 13.25 9.78
N ARG A 77 -9.65 13.36 9.15
CA ARG A 77 -9.27 12.60 7.96
C ARG A 77 -8.64 11.24 8.27
N LEU A 78 -8.35 10.93 9.53
CA LEU A 78 -7.75 9.65 9.94
C LEU A 78 -8.72 8.85 10.81
N PHE A 79 -9.19 7.73 10.28
CA PHE A 79 -10.02 6.78 11.00
C PHE A 79 -9.18 5.56 11.37
N ILE A 80 -9.11 5.24 12.67
CA ILE A 80 -8.36 4.09 13.18
C ILE A 80 -9.35 3.01 13.62
N HIS A 81 -9.20 1.81 13.08
CA HIS A 81 -10.03 0.65 13.36
C HIS A 81 -9.17 -0.39 14.08
N ILE A 82 -9.56 -0.74 15.31
CA ILE A 82 -8.92 -1.82 16.06
C ILE A 82 -9.58 -3.14 15.64
N ASP A 83 -9.02 -3.81 14.64
CA ASP A 83 -9.58 -5.03 14.06
C ASP A 83 -8.49 -5.87 13.37
N ASP A 84 -8.79 -7.15 13.14
CA ASP A 84 -8.05 -8.00 12.21
C ASP A 84 -8.32 -7.53 10.77
N ALA A 85 -7.26 -7.31 9.99
CA ALA A 85 -7.39 -6.75 8.65
C ALA A 85 -8.23 -7.61 7.70
N ALA A 86 -8.12 -8.95 7.80
CA ALA A 86 -8.91 -9.86 7.00
C ALA A 86 -10.39 -9.85 7.41
N ASN A 87 -10.68 -9.72 8.71
CA ASN A 87 -12.04 -9.53 9.20
C ASN A 87 -12.65 -8.19 8.74
N TYR A 88 -11.89 -7.09 8.89
CA TYR A 88 -12.33 -5.75 8.51
C TYR A 88 -12.67 -5.67 7.02
N VAL A 89 -11.77 -6.14 6.14
CA VAL A 89 -11.96 -6.01 4.69
C VAL A 89 -13.14 -6.84 4.18
N LYS A 90 -13.40 -7.98 4.82
CA LYS A 90 -14.56 -8.83 4.52
C LYS A 90 -15.89 -8.15 4.86
N CYS A 91 -15.92 -7.33 5.92
CA CYS A 91 -17.14 -6.77 6.48
C CYS A 91 -17.38 -5.30 6.11
N THR A 92 -16.40 -4.63 5.51
CA THR A 92 -16.48 -3.19 5.26
C THR A 92 -17.26 -2.86 3.98
N ASP A 93 -18.16 -1.88 4.08
CA ASP A 93 -18.81 -1.27 2.92
C ASP A 93 -17.98 -0.12 2.34
N LYS A 94 -16.87 0.25 2.98
CA LYS A 94 -16.00 1.33 2.51
C LYS A 94 -15.23 0.89 1.28
N LYS A 95 -15.18 1.76 0.28
CA LYS A 95 -14.35 1.59 -0.91
C LYS A 95 -13.16 2.53 -0.87
N SER A 96 -12.03 2.05 -1.35
CA SER A 96 -10.76 2.79 -1.35
C SER A 96 -10.16 2.87 -2.74
N ASP A 97 -9.57 4.01 -3.06
CA ASP A 97 -8.78 4.19 -4.30
C ASP A 97 -7.48 3.39 -4.21
N ILE A 98 -6.96 3.22 -2.99
CA ILE A 98 -5.76 2.42 -2.75
C ILE A 98 -5.87 1.70 -1.42
N ILE A 99 -5.46 0.43 -1.40
CA ILE A 99 -5.34 -0.37 -0.19
C ILE A 99 -3.87 -0.76 -0.06
N PHE A 100 -3.22 -0.37 1.03
CA PHE A 100 -1.90 -0.83 1.40
C PHE A 100 -2.03 -1.97 2.41
N SER A 101 -1.47 -3.13 2.08
CA SER A 101 -1.45 -4.30 2.94
C SER A 101 -0.01 -4.56 3.39
N ASP A 102 0.28 -4.20 4.65
CA ASP A 102 1.58 -4.37 5.31
C ASP A 102 1.40 -5.17 6.61
N LEU A 103 0.99 -6.44 6.46
CA LEU A 103 0.60 -7.29 7.58
C LEU A 103 1.74 -8.19 8.04
N TYR A 104 2.35 -7.84 9.17
CA TYR A 104 3.45 -8.61 9.77
C TYR A 104 3.21 -8.90 11.25
N THR A 105 3.61 -10.09 11.65
CA THR A 105 3.61 -10.57 13.04
C THR A 105 5.06 -10.75 13.53
N SER A 106 5.23 -11.11 14.81
CA SER A 106 6.54 -11.50 15.33
C SER A 106 7.13 -12.76 14.66
N LYS A 107 6.34 -13.47 13.85
CA LYS A 107 6.73 -14.68 13.12
C LYS A 107 6.97 -14.45 11.63
N GLY A 108 6.84 -13.21 11.15
CA GLY A 108 6.96 -12.85 9.73
C GLY A 108 5.63 -12.37 9.13
N MET A 109 5.56 -12.36 7.80
CA MET A 109 4.37 -11.94 7.04
C MET A 109 3.14 -12.74 7.48
N GLU A 110 2.00 -12.06 7.62
CA GLU A 110 0.71 -12.67 7.93
C GLU A 110 0.24 -13.58 6.76
N PRO A 111 0.11 -14.91 6.96
CA PRO A 111 -0.25 -15.81 5.87
C PRO A 111 -1.62 -15.55 5.24
N LYS A 112 -2.56 -14.92 5.97
CA LYS A 112 -3.87 -14.54 5.40
C LYS A 112 -3.74 -13.60 4.20
N GLN A 113 -2.68 -12.78 4.13
CA GLN A 113 -2.48 -11.79 3.06
C GLN A 113 -2.37 -12.42 1.66
N VAL A 114 -1.99 -13.70 1.60
CA VAL A 114 -1.82 -14.47 0.36
C VAL A 114 -2.89 -15.56 0.19
N GLN A 115 -4.06 -15.37 0.79
CA GLN A 115 -5.21 -16.27 0.58
C GLN A 115 -6.18 -15.70 -0.46
N SER A 116 -6.72 -16.56 -1.33
CA SER A 116 -7.73 -16.20 -2.35
C SER A 116 -8.89 -15.37 -1.77
N SER A 117 -9.45 -15.79 -0.63
CA SER A 117 -10.54 -15.06 0.01
C SER A 117 -10.15 -13.63 0.40
N TYR A 118 -8.95 -13.45 0.97
CA TYR A 118 -8.46 -12.14 1.37
C TYR A 118 -8.25 -11.23 0.16
N LEU A 119 -7.57 -11.75 -0.87
CA LEU A 119 -7.33 -11.01 -2.12
C LEU A 119 -8.64 -10.58 -2.79
N ARG A 120 -9.65 -11.47 -2.80
CA ARG A 120 -10.97 -11.17 -3.34
C ARG A 120 -11.73 -10.14 -2.51
N ASP A 121 -11.66 -10.23 -1.19
CA ASP A 121 -12.26 -9.23 -0.30
C ASP A 121 -11.59 -7.86 -0.48
N CYS A 122 -10.25 -7.81 -0.61
CA CYS A 122 -9.52 -6.60 -0.98
C CYS A 122 -9.96 -6.05 -2.34
N LYS A 123 -10.02 -6.87 -3.39
CA LYS A 123 -10.49 -6.46 -4.72
C LYS A 123 -11.91 -5.88 -4.67
N ASN A 124 -12.79 -6.47 -3.85
CA ASN A 124 -14.14 -5.98 -3.63
C ASN A 124 -14.15 -4.63 -2.90
N ALA A 125 -13.24 -4.41 -1.94
CA ALA A 125 -13.09 -3.14 -1.20
C ALA A 125 -12.41 -2.02 -2.00
N LEU A 126 -11.92 -2.27 -3.22
CA LEU A 126 -11.38 -1.23 -4.10
C LEU A 126 -12.50 -0.46 -4.84
N ASN A 127 -12.25 0.82 -5.10
CA ASN A 127 -12.98 1.59 -6.11
C ASN A 127 -12.69 1.05 -7.52
N GLU A 128 -13.46 1.50 -8.52
CA GLU A 128 -13.38 1.00 -9.90
C GLU A 128 -11.96 1.01 -10.48
N HIS A 129 -11.19 2.07 -10.22
CA HIS A 129 -9.78 2.19 -10.65
C HIS A 129 -8.79 1.97 -9.50
N GLY A 130 -9.22 1.24 -8.48
CA GLY A 130 -8.43 1.07 -7.27
C GLY A 130 -7.28 0.08 -7.42
N VAL A 131 -6.25 0.29 -6.60
CA VAL A 131 -5.04 -0.56 -6.55
C VAL A 131 -4.86 -1.16 -5.16
N LEU A 132 -4.68 -2.48 -5.09
CA LEU A 132 -4.17 -3.17 -3.91
C LEU A 132 -2.64 -3.20 -4.00
N VAL A 133 -1.98 -2.73 -2.94
CA VAL A 133 -0.52 -2.76 -2.79
C VAL A 133 -0.18 -3.76 -1.69
N LEU A 134 0.50 -4.85 -2.05
CA LEU A 134 0.96 -5.85 -1.09
C LEU A 134 2.46 -5.70 -0.83
N ASN A 135 2.84 -5.76 0.44
CA ASN A 135 4.22 -5.99 0.85
C ASN A 135 4.41 -7.48 1.14
N ILE A 136 5.15 -8.18 0.28
CA ILE A 136 5.41 -9.62 0.40
C ILE A 136 6.87 -9.84 0.79
N TRP A 137 7.11 -10.55 1.91
CA TRP A 137 8.46 -10.94 2.29
C TRP A 137 8.80 -12.33 1.74
N ASN A 138 9.89 -12.38 0.95
CA ASN A 138 10.65 -13.55 0.52
C ASN A 138 10.03 -14.91 0.88
N THR A 139 9.19 -15.40 -0.03
CA THR A 139 8.65 -16.76 -0.02
C THR A 139 9.64 -17.70 -0.71
N LYS A 140 9.68 -18.98 -0.32
CA LYS A 140 10.43 -20.00 -1.08
C LYS A 140 9.95 -20.00 -2.55
N LEU A 141 10.81 -20.36 -3.50
CA LEU A 141 10.50 -20.35 -4.94
C LEU A 141 9.14 -21.00 -5.27
N ASP A 142 8.89 -22.22 -4.77
CA ASP A 142 7.61 -22.92 -4.99
C ASP A 142 6.40 -22.09 -4.49
N SER A 143 6.55 -21.43 -3.34
CA SER A 143 5.50 -20.57 -2.78
C SER A 143 5.35 -19.23 -3.53
N GLN A 144 6.35 -18.81 -4.29
CA GLN A 144 6.31 -17.60 -5.12
C GLN A 144 5.53 -17.87 -6.42
N GLU A 145 5.73 -19.02 -7.05
CA GLU A 145 4.97 -19.44 -8.22
C GLU A 145 3.48 -19.57 -7.89
N GLU A 146 3.14 -20.26 -6.80
CA GLU A 146 1.77 -20.39 -6.31
C GLU A 146 1.11 -19.03 -6.03
N LEU A 147 1.87 -18.09 -5.43
CA LEU A 147 1.38 -16.74 -5.17
C LEU A 147 1.13 -15.96 -6.48
N ASN A 148 2.03 -16.06 -7.45
CA ASN A 148 1.89 -15.39 -8.74
C ASN A 148 0.68 -15.91 -9.52
N GLU A 149 0.47 -17.23 -9.54
CA GLU A 149 -0.72 -17.85 -10.13
C GLU A 149 -2.00 -17.36 -9.45
N LEU A 150 -2.00 -17.34 -8.11
CA LEU A 150 -3.15 -16.89 -7.33
C LEU A 150 -3.48 -15.41 -7.62
N LEU A 151 -2.48 -14.53 -7.60
CA LEU A 151 -2.64 -13.10 -7.92
C LEU A 151 -3.16 -12.91 -9.34
N THR A 152 -2.63 -13.69 -10.29
CA THR A 152 -3.06 -13.69 -11.69
C THR A 152 -4.52 -14.10 -11.84
N ILE A 153 -4.98 -15.10 -11.09
CA ILE A 153 -6.38 -15.56 -11.12
C ILE A 153 -7.30 -14.51 -10.49
N GLU A 154 -6.98 -14.02 -9.30
CA GLU A 154 -7.87 -13.09 -8.58
C GLU A 154 -7.93 -11.71 -9.24
N PHE A 155 -6.85 -11.27 -9.89
CA PHE A 155 -6.77 -9.97 -10.57
C PHE A 155 -6.72 -10.07 -12.10
N GLU A 156 -6.99 -11.24 -12.68
CA GLU A 156 -7.13 -11.46 -14.13
C GLU A 156 -5.93 -10.95 -14.96
N ASN A 157 -4.70 -11.30 -14.54
CA ASN A 157 -3.41 -10.80 -15.10
C ASN A 157 -3.17 -9.29 -14.94
N ARG A 158 -3.96 -8.56 -14.14
CA ARG A 158 -3.80 -7.12 -13.92
C ARG A 158 -2.93 -6.87 -12.69
N VAL A 159 -1.67 -7.31 -12.77
CA VAL A 159 -0.71 -7.27 -11.67
C VAL A 159 0.65 -6.81 -12.16
N LEU A 160 1.29 -5.90 -11.42
CA LEU A 160 2.70 -5.55 -11.58
C LEU A 160 3.43 -5.90 -10.29
N SER A 161 4.66 -6.40 -10.39
CA SER A 161 5.47 -6.71 -9.20
C SER A 161 6.93 -6.36 -9.41
N PHE A 162 7.59 -5.93 -8.35
CA PHE A 162 9.02 -5.67 -8.36
C PHE A 162 9.64 -5.88 -6.98
N GLU A 163 10.92 -6.26 -6.97
CA GLU A 163 11.68 -6.46 -5.75
C GLU A 163 12.39 -5.17 -5.32
N VAL A 164 12.58 -5.03 -4.01
CA VAL A 164 13.39 -3.97 -3.41
C VAL A 164 14.60 -4.54 -2.69
N ASP A 165 15.59 -3.69 -2.40
CA ASP A 165 16.90 -4.09 -1.88
C ASP A 165 16.83 -4.83 -0.52
N SER A 166 15.78 -4.59 0.28
CA SER A 166 15.48 -5.34 1.52
C SER A 166 15.04 -6.79 1.31
N GLY A 167 14.75 -7.22 0.08
CA GLY A 167 14.22 -8.55 -0.24
C GLY A 167 12.69 -8.66 -0.15
N ASN A 168 11.99 -7.53 -0.01
CA ASN A 168 10.54 -7.47 -0.15
C ASN A 168 10.16 -7.41 -1.65
N THR A 169 9.07 -8.08 -2.02
CA THR A 169 8.40 -7.91 -3.30
C THR A 169 7.18 -7.02 -3.09
N ILE A 170 7.12 -5.92 -3.82
CA ILE A 170 5.93 -5.07 -3.86
C ILE A 170 5.06 -5.53 -5.03
N VAL A 171 3.79 -5.81 -4.75
CA VAL A 171 2.79 -6.19 -5.75
C VAL A 171 1.75 -5.08 -5.85
N LEU A 172 1.49 -4.63 -7.07
CA LEU A 172 0.40 -3.73 -7.43
C LEU A 172 -0.65 -4.53 -8.19
N ALA A 173 -1.80 -4.78 -7.55
CA ALA A 173 -2.88 -5.57 -8.11
C ALA A 173 -4.10 -4.67 -8.39
N PHE A 174 -4.51 -4.61 -9.65
CA PHE A 174 -5.46 -3.61 -10.14
C PHE A 174 -6.85 -4.20 -10.27
N LYS A 175 -7.86 -3.52 -9.71
CA LYS A 175 -9.24 -4.04 -9.76
C LYS A 175 -9.71 -4.28 -11.19
N ASN A 176 -9.49 -3.27 -12.03
CA ASN A 176 -9.75 -3.24 -13.47
C ASN A 176 -8.43 -3.00 -14.23
N ASP A 177 -8.51 -2.75 -15.53
CA ASP A 177 -7.35 -2.61 -16.42
C ASP A 177 -6.26 -1.71 -15.84
N ILE A 178 -5.02 -2.16 -16.01
CA ILE A 178 -3.83 -1.36 -15.68
C ILE A 178 -3.91 -0.09 -16.55
N PRO A 179 -3.89 1.11 -15.97
CA PRO A 179 -3.98 2.33 -16.74
C PRO A 179 -2.85 2.42 -17.78
N SER A 180 -3.22 2.62 -19.04
CA SER A 180 -2.24 2.96 -20.09
C SER A 180 -1.80 4.40 -19.86
N ILE A 181 -0.54 4.57 -19.41
CA ILE A 181 0.06 5.87 -19.11
C ILE A 181 1.31 5.99 -19.98
N GLU A 182 1.42 7.08 -20.74
CA GLU A 182 2.61 7.35 -21.54
C GLU A 182 3.84 7.49 -20.65
N ARG A 183 5.01 7.02 -21.11
CA ARG A 183 6.28 7.11 -20.36
C ARG A 183 6.54 8.50 -19.80
N THR A 184 6.33 9.53 -20.62
CA THR A 184 6.54 10.93 -20.22
C THR A 184 5.59 11.38 -19.11
N GLU A 185 4.34 10.93 -19.15
CA GLU A 185 3.34 11.21 -18.11
C GLU A 185 3.66 10.47 -16.81
N LEU A 186 4.04 9.20 -16.89
CA LEU A 186 4.40 8.40 -15.71
C LEU A 186 5.61 8.99 -14.98
N LEU A 187 6.64 9.41 -15.72
CA LEU A 187 7.83 10.07 -15.16
C LEU A 187 7.49 11.45 -14.56
N ALA A 188 6.66 12.25 -15.23
CA ALA A 188 6.20 13.53 -14.69
C ALA A 188 5.42 13.33 -13.37
N LYS A 189 4.57 12.29 -13.31
CA LYS A 189 3.86 11.92 -12.09
C LYS A 189 4.79 11.41 -10.99
N GLY A 190 5.83 10.65 -11.35
CA GLY A 190 6.89 10.23 -10.42
C GLY A 190 7.55 11.41 -9.74
N LYS A 191 7.97 12.42 -10.52
CA LYS A 191 8.54 13.66 -9.97
C LYS A 191 7.56 14.41 -9.06
N TRP A 192 6.32 14.58 -9.51
CA TRP A 192 5.28 15.24 -8.70
C TRP A 192 5.02 14.51 -7.38
N LEU A 193 4.92 13.17 -7.40
CA LEU A 193 4.74 12.37 -6.19
C LEU A 193 5.96 12.40 -5.28
N GLN A 194 7.18 12.47 -5.82
CA GLN A 194 8.40 12.59 -5.01
C GLN A 194 8.41 13.88 -4.21
N GLU A 195 8.02 15.00 -4.83
CA GLU A 195 7.89 16.30 -4.13
C GLU A 195 6.80 16.25 -3.03
N LYS A 196 5.72 15.50 -3.26
CA LYS A 196 4.60 15.39 -2.30
C LYS A 196 4.87 14.45 -1.14
N THR A 197 5.51 13.31 -1.40
CA THR A 197 5.66 12.20 -0.43
C THR A 197 7.04 12.14 0.18
N ASN A 198 8.05 12.81 -0.40
CA ASN A 198 9.45 12.68 -0.01
C ASN A 198 9.93 11.20 -0.03
N ALA A 199 9.32 10.39 -0.89
CA ALA A 199 9.78 9.05 -1.27
C ALA A 199 10.39 9.12 -2.69
N PRO A 200 11.35 8.23 -3.04
CA PRO A 200 12.07 8.25 -4.33
C PRO A 200 11.20 7.79 -5.51
N MET A 201 10.11 8.51 -5.77
CA MET A 201 9.08 8.12 -6.73
C MET A 201 9.53 8.20 -8.19
N GLU A 202 10.55 8.98 -8.52
CA GLU A 202 11.14 8.99 -9.86
C GLU A 202 11.75 7.62 -10.22
N ARG A 203 12.49 7.00 -9.27
CA ARG A 203 13.07 5.65 -9.44
C ARG A 203 11.98 4.61 -9.73
N TYR A 204 10.86 4.65 -9.02
CA TYR A 204 9.78 3.69 -9.23
C TYR A 204 8.99 3.97 -10.51
N ALA A 205 8.86 5.22 -10.94
CA ALA A 205 8.26 5.56 -12.24
C ALA A 205 9.10 5.04 -13.40
N GLU A 206 10.43 5.16 -13.33
CA GLU A 206 11.35 4.57 -14.30
C GLU A 206 11.19 3.05 -14.35
N LEU A 207 11.30 2.39 -13.20
CA LEU A 207 11.15 0.93 -13.09
C LEU A 207 9.82 0.42 -13.66
N LEU A 208 8.71 1.09 -13.35
CA LEU A 208 7.38 0.66 -13.79
C LEU A 208 7.11 0.98 -15.26
N THR A 209 7.80 1.95 -15.85
CA THR A 209 7.74 2.17 -17.30
C THR A 209 8.21 0.91 -18.03
N ASP A 210 9.33 0.34 -17.59
CA ASP A 210 9.93 -0.84 -18.22
C ASP A 210 9.07 -2.11 -18.05
N LEU A 211 8.16 -2.13 -17.06
CA LEU A 211 7.22 -3.23 -16.81
C LEU A 211 5.88 -3.08 -17.53
N CYS A 212 5.54 -1.86 -17.98
CA CYS A 212 4.28 -1.58 -18.70
C CYS A 212 4.45 -1.56 -20.23
N CYS A 213 5.68 -1.63 -20.74
CA CYS A 213 6.02 -1.71 -22.17
C CYS A 213 6.13 -3.16 -22.64
#